data_AF-A0A8J3Y886-F1
#
_entry.id   AF-A0A8J3Y886-F1
#
_cell.length_a   1.000
_cell.length_b   1.000
_cell.length_c   1.000
_cell.angle_alpha   90.00
_cell.angle_beta   90.00
_cell.angle_gamma   90.00
#
_symmetry.space_group_name_H-M   'P 1'
#
loop_
_entity.id
_entity.type
_entity.pdbx_description
1 polymer ?
#
loop_
_entity_poly.entity_id
_entity_poly.type
_entity_poly.pdbx_seq_one_letter_code
_entity_poly.pdbx_strand_id
1 'polypeptide(L)'
;MGIVSSYPFVPALPDAYRGRDMPPVLDLSARPGGAPSALLDQVDAVAADAMPDVAGAVALWRAWRLDGPGSRRRVFVLQTDSSVADPRGVAGLLTSLLDPDGAAGTDVAVYRAGEHPDPAALAARNASALLWAAEPGGDLAVARVFDAVDPVTGPRFDDDHEWLGHPGEGSVRDTVQRYLDDGVLLLGSTDLMGDVIAPQLGPVVPMSFRTDGRWIWTDTVAYYVREYGLAPDARLLDHIQERQVMVPALVSDVARHRALATLFRPAGAEPVWRA
;
A
#
# COMPACT_ATOMS: atom_id res chain seq x y z
N MET A 1 30.33 -1.59 8.32
CA MET A 1 30.28 -2.38 7.07
C MET A 1 28.94 -2.06 6.41
N GLY A 2 28.89 -1.03 5.57
CA GLY A 2 27.63 -0.59 4.96
C GLY A 2 27.26 -1.53 3.82
N ILE A 3 26.11 -2.19 3.92
CA ILE A 3 25.51 -2.87 2.78
C ILE A 3 24.93 -1.77 1.90
N VAL A 4 25.68 -1.38 0.88
CA VAL A 4 25.15 -0.53 -0.20
C VAL A 4 24.10 -1.39 -0.91
N SER A 5 22.82 -1.09 -0.72
CA SER A 5 21.77 -1.70 -1.53
C SER A 5 22.02 -1.30 -2.99
N SER A 6 22.40 -2.26 -3.85
CA SER A 6 22.97 -1.96 -5.17
C SER A 6 21.94 -1.68 -6.26
N TYR A 7 20.65 -1.55 -5.95
CA TYR A 7 19.62 -1.46 -6.98
C TYR A 7 18.60 -0.35 -6.70
N PRO A 8 18.63 0.75 -7.47
CA PRO A 8 17.58 1.76 -7.46
C PRO A 8 16.43 1.31 -8.34
N PHE A 9 15.46 0.63 -7.73
CA PHE A 9 14.21 0.30 -8.39
C PHE A 9 13.24 1.48 -8.32
N VAL A 10 12.45 1.65 -9.38
CA VAL A 10 11.39 2.67 -9.48
C VAL A 10 10.14 2.10 -10.14
N PRO A 11 8.92 2.51 -9.74
CA PRO A 11 7.68 1.91 -10.24
C PRO A 11 7.31 2.37 -11.66
N ALA A 12 7.88 3.49 -12.09
CA ALA A 12 7.74 4.06 -13.42
C ALA A 12 9.05 4.78 -13.80
N LEU A 13 9.22 5.04 -15.09
CA LEU A 13 10.39 5.76 -15.56
C LEU A 13 10.31 7.25 -15.14
N PRO A 14 11.41 7.86 -14.66
CA PRO A 14 11.41 9.26 -14.18
C PRO A 14 10.89 10.27 -15.20
N ASP A 15 11.13 10.02 -16.50
CA ASP A 15 10.67 10.89 -17.60
C ASP A 15 9.14 11.06 -17.64
N ALA A 16 8.40 10.10 -17.10
CA ALA A 16 6.94 10.15 -17.03
C ALA A 16 6.43 11.12 -15.95
N TYR A 17 7.25 11.48 -14.97
CA TYR A 17 6.86 12.32 -13.83
C TYR A 17 7.35 13.79 -13.94
N ARG A 18 8.20 14.15 -14.91
CA ARG A 18 8.58 15.53 -15.31
C ARG A 18 8.63 16.57 -14.16
N GLY A 19 9.37 16.28 -13.09
CA GLY A 19 9.56 17.19 -11.95
C GLY A 19 8.50 17.12 -10.85
N ARG A 20 7.58 16.14 -10.90
CA ARG A 20 6.73 15.74 -9.78
C ARG A 20 7.39 14.64 -8.96
N ASP A 21 7.06 14.59 -7.68
CA ASP A 21 7.46 13.47 -6.83
C ASP A 21 6.83 12.18 -7.33
N MET A 22 7.67 11.19 -7.57
CA MET A 22 7.24 9.87 -8.00
C MET A 22 6.84 9.05 -6.75
N PRO A 23 5.61 8.54 -6.68
CA PRO A 23 5.23 7.59 -5.64
C PRO A 23 6.20 6.41 -5.61
N PRO A 24 6.55 5.85 -4.44
CA PRO A 24 7.42 4.68 -4.36
C PRO A 24 6.75 3.42 -4.93
N VAL A 25 5.41 3.33 -4.89
CA VAL A 25 4.64 2.25 -5.48
C VAL A 25 3.41 2.77 -6.21
N LEU A 26 2.94 2.03 -7.21
CA LEU A 26 1.75 2.34 -7.99
C LEU A 26 0.82 1.12 -8.05
N ASP A 27 -0.48 1.36 -8.17
CA ASP A 27 -1.44 0.34 -8.59
C ASP A 27 -1.96 0.70 -9.99
N LEU A 28 -1.55 -0.08 -10.99
CA LEU A 28 -1.98 0.01 -12.38
C LEU A 28 -2.86 -1.19 -12.78
N SER A 29 -3.27 -2.02 -11.82
CA SER A 29 -4.09 -3.22 -12.04
C SER A 29 -5.57 -2.92 -12.24
N ALA A 30 -6.06 -1.80 -11.67
CA ALA A 30 -7.43 -1.37 -11.87
C ALA A 30 -7.63 -0.84 -13.30
N ARG A 31 -8.46 -1.52 -14.10
CA ARG A 31 -8.96 -1.01 -15.38
C ARG A 31 -10.49 -0.97 -15.45
N PRO A 32 -11.20 -0.10 -14.71
CA PRO A 32 -12.61 0.15 -15.01
C PRO A 32 -12.72 1.31 -16.02
N GLY A 33 -12.99 1.00 -17.30
CA GLY A 33 -13.50 1.95 -18.30
C GLY A 33 -12.64 3.18 -18.66
N GLY A 34 -11.41 3.30 -18.13
CA GLY A 34 -10.48 4.38 -18.43
C GLY A 34 -9.47 4.01 -19.53
N ALA A 35 -8.93 5.02 -20.21
CA ALA A 35 -7.81 4.83 -21.13
C ALA A 35 -6.63 4.15 -20.40
N PRO A 36 -5.83 3.31 -21.08
CA PRO A 36 -4.61 2.75 -20.50
C PRO A 36 -3.77 3.87 -19.86
N SER A 37 -3.29 3.64 -18.64
CA SER A 37 -2.36 4.58 -18.01
C SER A 37 -1.20 4.83 -18.97
N ALA A 38 -0.82 6.10 -19.16
CA ALA A 38 0.36 6.46 -19.97
C ALA A 38 1.67 5.86 -19.43
N LEU A 39 1.63 5.23 -18.24
CA LEU A 39 2.73 4.52 -17.59
C LEU A 39 2.83 3.04 -17.99
N LEU A 40 1.87 2.53 -18.77
CA LEU A 40 1.86 1.17 -19.30
C LEU A 40 2.31 1.18 -20.76
N ASP A 41 3.13 0.20 -21.13
CA ASP A 41 3.47 -0.09 -22.52
C ASP A 41 2.95 -1.46 -22.98
N GLN A 42 3.23 -1.81 -24.23
CA GLN A 42 2.76 -3.07 -24.83
C GLN A 42 3.29 -4.31 -24.10
N VAL A 43 4.51 -4.26 -23.56
CA VAL A 43 5.09 -5.41 -22.84
C VAL A 43 4.41 -5.56 -21.48
N ASP A 44 4.11 -4.46 -20.80
CA ASP A 44 3.33 -4.51 -19.55
C ASP A 44 1.93 -5.10 -19.80
N ALA A 45 1.29 -4.74 -20.92
CA ALA A 45 -0.02 -5.27 -21.30
C ALA A 45 0.04 -6.77 -21.58
N VAL A 46 0.99 -7.23 -22.40
CA VAL A 46 1.19 -8.67 -22.69
C VAL A 46 1.46 -9.46 -21.41
N ALA A 47 2.29 -8.92 -20.49
CA ALA A 47 2.58 -9.58 -19.23
C ALA A 47 1.33 -9.72 -18.35
N ALA A 48 0.55 -8.65 -18.20
CA ALA A 48 -0.69 -8.68 -17.41
C ALA A 48 -1.75 -9.61 -18.03
N ASP A 49 -1.92 -9.57 -19.36
CA ASP A 49 -2.93 -10.36 -20.08
C ASP A 49 -2.61 -11.87 -20.08
N ALA A 50 -1.34 -12.25 -19.90
CA ALA A 50 -0.92 -13.65 -19.79
C ALA A 50 -1.22 -14.28 -18.40
N MET A 51 -1.40 -13.47 -17.35
CA MET A 51 -1.50 -13.98 -15.98
C MET A 51 -2.66 -14.95 -15.72
N PRO A 52 -3.86 -14.78 -16.30
CA PRO A 52 -4.95 -15.75 -16.16
C PRO A 52 -4.59 -17.17 -16.63
N ASP A 53 -3.65 -17.31 -17.57
CA ASP A 53 -3.20 -18.60 -18.11
C ASP A 53 -2.00 -19.18 -17.33
N VAL A 54 -1.39 -18.40 -16.44
CA VAL A 54 -0.29 -18.87 -15.58
C VAL A 54 -0.89 -19.56 -14.36
N ALA A 55 -0.77 -20.88 -14.32
CA ALA A 55 -1.28 -21.68 -13.20
C ALA A 55 -0.72 -21.20 -11.86
N GLY A 56 -1.63 -20.91 -10.92
CA GLY A 56 -1.30 -20.43 -9.59
C GLY A 56 -0.81 -18.99 -9.51
N ALA A 57 -0.93 -18.17 -10.57
CA ALA A 57 -0.58 -16.75 -10.49
C ALA A 57 -1.47 -16.00 -9.47
N VAL A 58 -0.82 -15.25 -8.57
CA VAL A 58 -1.49 -14.45 -7.54
C VAL A 58 -1.43 -12.97 -7.89
N ALA A 59 -0.25 -12.47 -8.25
CA ALA A 59 -0.06 -11.07 -8.63
C ALA A 59 1.22 -10.83 -9.43
N LEU A 60 1.17 -9.84 -10.31
CA LEU A 60 2.27 -9.41 -11.15
C LEU A 60 2.56 -7.93 -10.90
N TRP A 61 3.83 -7.64 -10.60
CA TRP A 61 4.36 -6.29 -10.46
C TRP A 61 5.43 -6.02 -11.51
N ARG A 62 5.59 -4.74 -11.84
CA ARG A 62 6.69 -4.23 -12.68
C ARG A 62 7.46 -3.15 -11.96
N ALA A 63 8.77 -3.34 -11.87
CA ALA A 63 9.73 -2.32 -11.48
C ALA A 63 10.68 -2.00 -12.64
N TRP A 64 11.29 -0.83 -12.60
CA TRP A 64 12.41 -0.47 -13.45
C TRP A 64 13.66 -0.38 -12.61
N ARG A 65 14.71 -1.10 -12.98
CA ARG A 65 16.03 -0.97 -12.39
C ARG A 65 16.82 0.07 -13.16
N LEU A 66 17.38 1.06 -12.47
CA LEU A 66 18.22 2.09 -13.07
C LEU A 66 19.70 1.76 -12.82
N ASP A 67 20.37 1.16 -13.80
CA ASP A 67 21.76 0.68 -13.64
C ASP A 67 22.80 1.79 -13.94
N GLY A 68 22.36 2.98 -14.33
CA GLY A 68 23.20 4.14 -14.64
C GLY A 68 22.51 5.10 -15.62
N PRO A 69 23.18 6.19 -16.05
CA PRO A 69 22.62 7.14 -17.00
C PRO A 69 22.17 6.45 -18.30
N GLY A 70 20.87 6.50 -18.59
CA GLY A 70 20.26 5.88 -19.78
C GLY A 70 20.14 4.34 -19.75
N SER A 71 20.74 3.68 -18.76
CA SER A 71 20.64 2.23 -18.59
C SER A 71 19.46 1.89 -17.68
N ARG A 72 18.44 1.27 -18.28
CA ARG A 72 17.22 0.84 -17.58
C ARG A 72 16.91 -0.61 -17.93
N ARG A 73 16.50 -1.37 -16.92
CA ARG A 73 16.02 -2.74 -17.10
C ARG A 73 14.62 -2.88 -16.55
N ARG A 74 13.73 -3.55 -17.30
CA ARG A 74 12.40 -3.89 -16.80
C ARG A 74 12.51 -5.15 -15.93
N VAL A 75 11.91 -5.14 -14.76
CA VAL A 75 11.87 -6.30 -13.85
C VAL A 75 10.43 -6.62 -13.51
N PHE A 76 9.97 -7.79 -13.93
CA PHE A 76 8.70 -8.34 -13.49
C PHE A 76 8.91 -9.18 -12.24
N VAL A 77 8.05 -8.99 -11.25
CA VAL A 77 7.99 -9.82 -10.06
C VAL A 77 6.64 -10.49 -10.05
N LEU A 78 6.61 -11.82 -10.10
CA LEU A 78 5.40 -12.64 -10.08
C LEU A 78 5.31 -13.39 -8.75
N GLN A 79 4.20 -13.20 -8.03
CA GLN A 79 3.83 -14.09 -6.94
C GLN A 79 2.94 -15.19 -7.48
N THR A 80 3.24 -16.42 -7.08
CA THR A 80 2.40 -17.60 -7.31
C THR A 80 1.85 -18.11 -5.98
N ASP A 81 0.85 -18.97 -6.01
CA ASP A 81 0.41 -19.71 -4.85
C ASP A 81 1.44 -20.80 -4.46
N SER A 82 1.18 -21.51 -3.36
CA SER A 82 2.08 -22.55 -2.87
C SER A 82 2.08 -23.83 -3.70
N SER A 83 1.17 -23.98 -4.68
CA SER A 83 1.02 -25.19 -5.48
C SER A 83 2.01 -25.28 -6.65
N VAL A 84 2.57 -24.16 -7.08
CA VAL A 84 3.49 -24.11 -8.23
C VAL A 84 4.79 -24.85 -7.93
N ALA A 85 5.05 -25.99 -8.57
CA ALA A 85 6.22 -26.81 -8.28
C ALA A 85 7.55 -26.19 -8.74
N ASP A 86 7.56 -25.48 -9.88
CA ASP A 86 8.78 -24.91 -10.48
C ASP A 86 8.66 -23.42 -10.83
N PRO A 87 8.91 -22.51 -9.87
CA PRO A 87 8.93 -21.07 -10.10
C PRO A 87 9.97 -20.64 -11.13
N ARG A 88 11.09 -21.37 -11.26
CA ARG A 88 12.15 -21.02 -12.23
C ARG A 88 11.71 -21.33 -13.65
N GLY A 89 11.03 -22.46 -13.85
CA GLY A 89 10.40 -22.79 -15.12
C GLY A 89 9.39 -21.73 -15.54
N VAL A 90 8.52 -21.29 -14.62
CA VAL A 90 7.58 -20.18 -14.86
C VAL A 90 8.33 -18.89 -15.25
N ALA A 91 9.41 -18.55 -14.54
CA ALA A 91 10.22 -17.38 -14.85
C ALA A 91 10.81 -17.44 -16.28
N GLY A 92 11.33 -18.60 -16.69
CA GLY A 92 11.90 -18.82 -18.01
C GLY A 92 10.87 -18.72 -19.14
N LEU A 93 9.68 -19.29 -18.94
CA LEU A 93 8.57 -19.20 -19.89
C LEU A 93 8.11 -17.76 -20.06
N LEU A 94 7.93 -17.03 -18.95
CA LEU A 94 7.49 -15.64 -19.01
C LEU A 94 8.57 -14.74 -19.63
N THR A 95 9.85 -14.98 -19.35
CA THR A 95 10.96 -14.27 -19.99
C THR A 95 10.93 -14.47 -21.51
N SER A 96 10.76 -15.72 -21.96
CA SER A 96 10.70 -16.06 -23.39
C SER A 96 9.50 -15.43 -24.09
N LEU A 97 8.38 -15.27 -23.38
CA LEU A 97 7.18 -14.59 -23.90
C LEU A 97 7.40 -13.07 -24.04
N LEU A 98 8.04 -12.44 -23.05
CA LEU A 98 8.09 -10.99 -22.93
C LEU A 98 9.30 -10.36 -23.64
N ASP A 99 10.37 -11.12 -23.82
CA ASP A 99 11.61 -10.67 -24.46
C ASP A 99 12.21 -11.80 -25.32
N PRO A 100 11.52 -12.24 -26.39
CA PRO A 100 11.91 -13.42 -27.17
C PRO A 100 13.30 -13.29 -27.80
N ASP A 101 13.70 -12.05 -28.17
CA ASP A 101 15.01 -11.75 -28.77
C ASP A 101 16.04 -11.27 -27.73
N GLY A 102 15.66 -11.14 -26.45
CA GLY A 102 16.51 -10.63 -25.36
C GLY A 102 16.94 -9.16 -25.49
N ALA A 103 16.40 -8.45 -26.47
CA ALA A 103 16.79 -7.09 -26.82
C ALA A 103 16.15 -6.02 -25.91
N ALA A 104 15.02 -6.33 -25.26
CA ALA A 104 14.31 -5.38 -24.42
C ALA A 104 14.92 -5.24 -23.02
N GLY A 105 15.72 -6.22 -22.58
CA GLY A 105 16.30 -6.24 -21.25
C GLY A 105 15.21 -6.40 -20.19
N THR A 106 14.60 -7.58 -20.16
CA THR A 106 13.57 -7.95 -19.18
C THR A 106 14.07 -9.04 -18.23
N ASP A 107 14.05 -8.77 -16.93
CA ASP A 107 14.25 -9.78 -15.88
C ASP A 107 12.88 -10.22 -15.33
N VAL A 108 12.73 -11.50 -15.02
CA VAL A 108 11.54 -12.06 -14.35
C VAL A 108 11.97 -12.77 -13.07
N ALA A 109 11.41 -12.34 -11.93
CA ALA A 109 11.54 -13.03 -10.65
C ALA A 109 10.20 -13.66 -10.26
N VAL A 110 10.21 -14.90 -9.78
CA VAL A 110 9.01 -15.63 -9.36
C VAL A 110 9.23 -16.19 -7.96
N TYR A 111 8.26 -15.97 -7.07
CA TYR A 111 8.26 -16.52 -5.71
C TYR A 111 6.86 -17.03 -5.34
N ARG A 112 6.75 -17.89 -4.33
CA ARG A 112 5.45 -18.38 -3.84
C ARG A 112 4.93 -17.55 -2.67
N ALA A 113 3.62 -17.52 -2.51
CA ALA A 113 2.95 -16.97 -1.35
C ALA A 113 3.42 -17.70 -0.08
N GLY A 114 3.75 -16.94 0.97
CA GLY A 114 4.30 -17.46 2.22
C GLY A 114 5.81 -17.70 2.21
N GLU A 115 6.48 -17.63 1.05
CA GLU A 115 7.93 -17.61 0.96
C GLU A 115 8.46 -16.16 0.98
N HIS A 116 9.67 -15.98 1.50
CA HIS A 116 10.37 -14.71 1.36
C HIS A 116 11.05 -14.65 -0.01
N PRO A 117 10.71 -13.67 -0.88
CA PRO A 117 11.44 -13.48 -2.12
C PRO A 117 12.90 -13.16 -1.84
N ASP A 118 13.77 -13.43 -2.82
CA ASP A 118 15.17 -12.99 -2.72
C ASP A 118 15.25 -11.45 -2.55
N PRO A 119 16.35 -10.93 -1.99
CA PRO A 119 16.44 -9.50 -1.68
C PRO A 119 16.24 -8.56 -2.88
N ALA A 120 16.64 -8.97 -4.09
CA ALA A 120 16.48 -8.14 -5.28
C ALA A 120 15.01 -8.13 -5.74
N ALA A 121 14.34 -9.28 -5.75
CA ALA A 121 12.91 -9.38 -6.03
C ALA A 121 12.06 -8.63 -5.00
N LEU A 122 12.44 -8.69 -3.71
CA LEU A 122 11.77 -7.93 -2.64
C LEU A 122 11.93 -6.42 -2.85
N ALA A 123 13.16 -5.96 -3.15
CA ALA A 123 13.45 -4.55 -3.41
C ALA A 123 12.69 -4.04 -4.65
N ALA A 124 12.65 -4.85 -5.72
CA ALA A 124 11.87 -4.56 -6.91
C ALA A 124 10.38 -4.42 -6.57
N ARG A 125 9.80 -5.40 -5.87
CA ARG A 125 8.38 -5.38 -5.47
C ARG A 125 8.03 -4.14 -4.64
N ASN A 126 8.88 -3.77 -3.68
CA ASN A 126 8.66 -2.61 -2.81
C ASN A 126 8.79 -1.26 -3.54
N ALA A 127 9.28 -1.24 -4.77
CA ALA A 127 9.41 -0.06 -5.61
C ALA A 127 8.84 -0.30 -7.02
N SER A 128 7.61 -0.84 -7.08
CA SER A 128 6.97 -1.31 -8.31
C SER A 128 5.56 -0.77 -8.55
N ALA A 129 5.09 -0.95 -9.78
CA ALA A 129 3.70 -0.86 -10.15
C ALA A 129 3.04 -2.25 -10.15
N LEU A 130 1.93 -2.43 -9.43
CA LEU A 130 1.08 -3.62 -9.57
C LEU A 130 0.38 -3.57 -10.93
N LEU A 131 0.53 -4.61 -11.75
CA LEU A 131 -0.06 -4.69 -13.10
C LEU A 131 -1.27 -5.60 -13.16
N TRP A 132 -1.28 -6.66 -12.34
CA TRP A 132 -2.35 -7.65 -12.31
C TRP A 132 -2.41 -8.32 -10.93
N ALA A 133 -3.60 -8.71 -10.50
CA ALA A 133 -3.80 -9.57 -9.34
C ALA A 133 -5.03 -10.47 -9.56
N ALA A 134 -4.98 -11.70 -9.05
CA ALA A 134 -6.08 -12.65 -9.10
C ALA A 134 -7.28 -12.16 -8.27
N GLU A 135 -7.01 -11.53 -7.12
CA GLU A 135 -8.04 -10.84 -6.35
C GLU A 135 -8.46 -9.54 -7.05
N PRO A 136 -9.77 -9.35 -7.32
CA PRO A 136 -10.26 -8.11 -7.89
C PRO A 136 -9.90 -6.93 -6.98
N GLY A 137 -9.67 -5.76 -7.59
CA GLY A 137 -9.45 -4.53 -6.82
C GLY A 137 -10.67 -4.27 -5.93
N GLY A 138 -10.45 -4.25 -4.61
CA GLY A 138 -11.44 -3.80 -3.64
C GLY A 138 -11.28 -2.32 -3.34
N ASP A 139 -12.37 -1.67 -2.92
CA ASP A 139 -12.33 -0.30 -2.43
C ASP A 139 -11.54 -0.25 -1.10
N LEU A 140 -10.36 0.37 -1.14
CA LEU A 140 -9.57 0.68 0.04
C LEU A 140 -9.98 2.05 0.58
N ALA A 141 -10.32 2.10 1.87
CA ALA A 141 -10.70 3.33 2.55
C ALA A 141 -9.58 3.79 3.50
N VAL A 142 -9.38 5.11 3.58
CA VAL A 142 -8.48 5.74 4.56
C VAL A 142 -9.35 6.38 5.63
N ALA A 143 -9.15 5.99 6.89
CA ALA A 143 -9.87 6.54 8.02
C ALA A 143 -9.47 8.00 8.23
N ARG A 144 -10.48 8.85 8.40
CA ARG A 144 -10.27 10.20 8.92
C ARG A 144 -9.95 10.11 10.40
N VAL A 145 -9.06 10.98 10.84
CA VAL A 145 -8.72 11.13 12.26
C VAL A 145 -9.62 12.16 12.91
N PHE A 146 -9.82 13.29 12.24
CA PHE A 146 -10.47 14.48 12.77
C PHE A 146 -11.75 14.76 12.01
N ASP A 147 -12.74 15.34 12.69
CA ASP A 147 -14.01 15.72 12.09
C ASP A 147 -13.84 16.87 11.08
N ALA A 148 -12.91 17.78 11.40
CA ALA A 148 -12.55 18.89 10.54
C ALA A 148 -11.07 19.27 10.67
N VAL A 149 -10.52 19.82 9.58
CA VAL A 149 -9.19 20.43 9.53
C VAL A 149 -9.34 21.81 8.93
N ASP A 150 -9.18 22.84 9.76
CA ASP A 150 -9.16 24.23 9.33
C ASP A 150 -7.70 24.70 9.09
N PRO A 151 -7.40 25.48 8.04
CA PRO A 151 -6.03 25.91 7.76
C PRO A 151 -5.43 26.85 8.80
N VAL A 152 -6.27 27.56 9.56
CA VAL A 152 -5.85 28.56 10.55
C VAL A 152 -5.88 27.95 11.94
N THR A 153 -6.98 27.30 12.31
CA THR A 153 -7.16 26.74 13.66
C THR A 153 -6.67 25.30 13.79
N GLY A 154 -6.38 24.62 12.69
CA GLY A 154 -5.87 23.26 12.67
C GLY A 154 -6.95 22.18 12.79
N PRO A 155 -6.54 20.92 13.03
CA PRO A 155 -7.44 19.78 13.22
C PRO A 155 -8.23 19.89 14.52
N ARG A 156 -9.49 19.42 14.51
CA ARG A 156 -10.33 19.33 15.71
C ARG A 156 -11.30 18.15 15.67
N PHE A 157 -11.81 17.79 16.84
CA PHE A 157 -13.02 17.00 17.02
C PHE A 157 -14.19 17.96 17.30
N ASP A 158 -15.38 17.64 16.80
CA ASP A 158 -16.60 18.38 17.10
C ASP A 158 -17.16 17.96 18.47
N ASP A 159 -17.95 18.82 19.11
CA ASP A 159 -18.45 18.60 20.49
C ASP A 159 -19.39 17.39 20.61
N ASP A 160 -20.03 17.00 19.51
CA ASP A 160 -20.93 15.85 19.40
C ASP A 160 -20.22 14.59 18.86
N HIS A 161 -18.90 14.60 18.77
CA HIS A 161 -18.11 13.44 18.36
C HIS A 161 -18.43 12.23 19.26
N GLU A 162 -18.64 11.07 18.62
CA GLU A 162 -19.08 9.87 19.33
C GLU A 162 -18.07 9.41 20.39
N TRP A 163 -18.58 9.12 21.59
CA TRP A 163 -17.77 8.67 22.71
C TRP A 163 -18.08 7.20 23.05
N LEU A 164 -17.06 6.35 22.97
CA LEU A 164 -17.14 4.90 23.17
C LEU A 164 -17.23 4.48 24.65
N GLY A 165 -17.20 5.45 25.56
CA GLY A 165 -17.27 5.19 27.00
C GLY A 165 -15.92 5.05 27.70
N HIS A 166 -15.99 4.62 28.96
CA HIS A 166 -14.82 4.35 29.79
C HIS A 166 -14.11 3.06 29.38
N PRO A 167 -12.77 2.98 29.57
CA PRO A 167 -12.05 1.75 29.34
C PRO A 167 -12.43 0.69 30.39
N GLY A 168 -12.39 -0.57 29.99
CA GLY A 168 -12.69 -1.72 30.83
C GLY A 168 -12.66 -3.00 30.02
N GLU A 169 -12.34 -4.13 30.65
CA GLU A 169 -12.30 -5.43 29.99
C GLU A 169 -13.65 -5.72 29.32
N GLY A 170 -13.64 -5.96 28.01
CA GLY A 170 -14.85 -6.22 27.22
C GLY A 170 -15.71 -4.98 26.93
N SER A 171 -15.26 -3.76 27.28
CA SER A 171 -15.91 -2.52 26.85
C SER A 171 -15.82 -2.34 25.33
N VAL A 172 -16.72 -1.53 24.76
CA VAL A 172 -16.68 -1.17 23.34
C VAL A 172 -15.35 -0.49 22.99
N ARG A 173 -14.89 0.44 23.84
CA ARG A 173 -13.59 1.11 23.69
C ARG A 173 -12.42 0.13 23.63
N ASP A 174 -12.32 -0.79 24.59
CA ASP A 174 -11.23 -1.79 24.65
C ASP A 174 -11.25 -2.74 23.45
N THR A 175 -12.45 -3.08 23.00
CA THR A 175 -12.69 -3.95 21.83
C THR A 175 -12.24 -3.27 20.53
N VAL A 176 -12.67 -2.02 20.31
CA VAL A 176 -12.23 -1.20 19.17
C VAL A 176 -10.72 -0.94 19.22
N GLN A 177 -10.19 -0.62 20.41
CA GLN A 177 -8.76 -0.39 20.62
C GLN A 177 -7.91 -1.58 20.17
N ARG A 178 -8.29 -2.80 20.59
CA ARG A 178 -7.59 -4.02 20.21
C ARG A 178 -7.58 -4.23 18.70
N TYR A 179 -8.71 -4.01 18.03
CA TYR A 179 -8.76 -4.10 16.57
C TYR A 179 -7.76 -3.15 15.90
N LEU A 180 -7.71 -1.89 16.35
CA LEU A 180 -6.83 -0.89 15.77
C LEU A 180 -5.34 -1.23 16.00
N ASP A 181 -5.00 -1.74 17.20
CA ASP A 181 -3.65 -2.13 17.56
C ASP A 181 -3.21 -3.44 16.85
N ASP A 182 -4.13 -4.35 16.55
CA ASP A 182 -3.87 -5.61 15.84
C ASP A 182 -3.72 -5.42 14.32
N GLY A 183 -4.01 -4.23 13.79
CA GLY A 183 -3.80 -3.90 12.38
C GLY A 183 -2.36 -4.11 11.93
N VAL A 184 -2.15 -4.63 10.72
CA VAL A 184 -0.79 -4.84 10.18
C VAL A 184 -0.12 -3.49 9.95
N LEU A 185 1.09 -3.31 10.51
CA LEU A 185 1.90 -2.11 10.30
C LEU A 185 2.24 -1.95 8.81
N LEU A 186 1.69 -0.91 8.20
CA LEU A 186 1.82 -0.61 6.78
C LEU A 186 3.05 0.28 6.52
N LEU A 187 3.13 1.39 7.27
CA LEU A 187 4.21 2.37 7.19
C LEU A 187 4.54 2.85 8.62
N GLY A 188 5.75 2.57 9.08
CA GLY A 188 6.23 3.07 10.37
C GLY A 188 6.75 4.50 10.26
N SER A 189 6.39 5.34 11.22
CA SER A 189 6.95 6.68 11.37
C SER A 189 7.46 6.88 12.80
N THR A 190 8.59 7.60 12.93
CA THR A 190 9.09 8.09 14.22
C THR A 190 8.54 9.47 14.56
N ASP A 191 7.84 10.11 13.62
CA ASP A 191 7.29 11.45 13.82
C ASP A 191 6.08 11.39 14.75
N LEU A 192 5.97 12.43 15.58
CA LEU A 192 4.88 12.62 16.52
C LEU A 192 4.16 13.94 16.24
N MET A 193 2.84 13.94 16.39
CA MET A 193 2.00 15.13 16.33
C MET A 193 1.65 15.60 17.75
N GLY A 194 1.34 16.89 17.89
CA GLY A 194 0.75 17.43 19.11
C GLY A 194 -0.64 16.86 19.37
N ASP A 195 -0.98 16.64 20.64
CA ASP A 195 -2.34 16.30 21.03
C ASP A 195 -3.25 17.52 20.87
N VAL A 196 -4.35 17.39 20.12
CA VAL A 196 -5.28 18.50 19.86
C VAL A 196 -6.18 18.79 21.07
N ILE A 197 -6.40 17.81 21.94
CA ILE A 197 -7.18 17.91 23.16
C ILE A 197 -6.30 18.42 24.31
N ALA A 198 -5.04 17.97 24.36
CA ALA A 198 -4.06 18.37 25.38
C ALA A 198 -2.74 18.93 24.79
N PRO A 199 -2.77 20.11 24.12
CA PRO A 199 -1.59 20.66 23.42
C PRO A 199 -0.35 20.86 24.30
N GLN A 200 -0.55 21.05 25.61
CA GLN A 200 0.51 21.21 26.60
C GLN A 200 1.41 19.97 26.76
N LEU A 201 0.98 18.79 26.31
CA LEU A 201 1.79 17.56 26.34
C LEU A 201 2.92 17.58 25.29
N GLY A 202 2.87 18.49 24.33
CA GLY A 202 3.78 18.50 23.19
C GLY A 202 3.53 17.35 22.22
N PRO A 203 4.52 16.98 21.38
CA PRO A 203 4.38 15.92 20.39
C PRO A 203 4.38 14.53 21.06
N VAL A 204 3.20 13.94 21.20
CA VAL A 204 3.00 12.62 21.84
C VAL A 204 2.19 11.66 20.99
N VAL A 205 1.60 12.15 19.90
CA VAL A 205 0.63 11.39 19.10
C VAL A 205 1.32 10.68 17.93
N PRO A 206 1.35 9.35 17.89
CA PRO A 206 2.04 8.58 16.85
C PRO A 206 1.36 8.68 15.49
N MET A 207 2.16 8.66 14.41
CA MET A 207 1.71 8.85 13.03
C MET A 207 2.02 7.68 12.08
N SER A 208 2.28 6.48 12.63
CA SER A 208 2.41 5.27 11.80
C SER A 208 1.06 4.89 11.19
N PHE A 209 1.08 4.20 10.05
CA PHE A 209 -0.12 3.69 9.37
C PHE A 209 -0.25 2.19 9.52
N ARG A 210 -1.48 1.72 9.69
CA ARG A 210 -1.88 0.31 9.79
C ARG A 210 -2.97 -0.03 8.77
N THR A 211 -3.16 -1.32 8.52
CA THR A 211 -4.22 -1.81 7.64
C THR A 211 -4.72 -3.20 8.03
N ASP A 212 -5.99 -3.49 7.74
CA ASP A 212 -6.57 -4.85 7.74
C ASP A 212 -6.69 -5.43 6.30
N GLY A 213 -6.14 -4.73 5.30
CA GLY A 213 -6.25 -5.04 3.88
C GLY A 213 -7.45 -4.38 3.17
N ARG A 214 -8.35 -3.70 3.91
CA ARG A 214 -9.48 -2.93 3.34
C ARG A 214 -9.52 -1.49 3.84
N TRP A 215 -9.14 -1.27 5.09
CA TRP A 215 -9.01 0.03 5.70
C TRP A 215 -7.56 0.35 5.98
N ILE A 216 -7.24 1.64 5.93
CA ILE A 216 -5.98 2.20 6.37
C ILE A 216 -6.30 3.21 7.46
N TRP A 217 -5.63 3.12 8.61
CA TRP A 217 -5.76 4.09 9.69
C TRP A 217 -4.38 4.43 10.24
N THR A 218 -4.28 5.58 10.90
CA THR A 218 -3.06 5.95 11.62
C THR A 218 -3.13 5.49 13.08
N ASP A 219 -1.99 5.27 13.71
CA ASP A 219 -1.88 5.07 15.16
C ASP A 219 -2.41 6.29 15.95
N THR A 220 -2.58 7.44 15.29
CA THR A 220 -3.31 8.60 15.80
C THR A 220 -4.75 8.26 16.15
N VAL A 221 -5.45 7.48 15.30
CA VAL A 221 -6.82 7.03 15.58
C VAL A 221 -6.83 6.17 16.84
N ALA A 222 -5.91 5.21 16.92
CA ALA A 222 -5.75 4.36 18.10
C ALA A 222 -5.39 5.18 19.35
N TYR A 223 -4.62 6.26 19.23
CA TYR A 223 -4.30 7.16 20.34
C TYR A 223 -5.56 7.84 20.89
N TYR A 224 -6.41 8.46 20.05
CA TYR A 224 -7.59 9.16 20.55
C TYR A 224 -8.66 8.21 21.10
N VAL A 225 -8.80 7.00 20.57
CA VAL A 225 -9.61 5.92 21.17
C VAL A 225 -9.05 5.55 22.55
N ARG A 226 -7.72 5.33 22.66
CA ARG A 226 -7.08 4.87 23.89
C ARG A 226 -7.05 5.91 25.00
N GLU A 227 -6.84 7.19 24.70
CA GLU A 227 -6.71 8.23 25.71
C GLU A 227 -8.08 8.85 26.05
N TYR A 228 -8.88 9.17 25.04
CA TYR A 228 -10.10 9.96 25.20
C TYR A 228 -11.39 9.15 25.01
N GLY A 229 -11.33 7.98 24.38
CA GLY A 229 -12.51 7.18 24.04
C GLY A 229 -13.32 7.78 22.89
N LEU A 230 -12.70 8.65 22.08
CA LEU A 230 -13.30 9.19 20.86
C LEU A 230 -13.36 8.08 19.82
N ALA A 231 -14.53 7.92 19.19
CA ALA A 231 -14.72 6.89 18.18
C ALA A 231 -13.82 7.12 16.95
N PRO A 232 -13.39 6.06 16.25
CA PRO A 232 -12.80 6.23 14.92
C PRO A 232 -13.87 6.75 13.92
N ASP A 233 -13.45 7.10 12.69
CA ASP A 233 -14.39 7.42 11.60
C ASP A 233 -15.57 6.42 11.58
N ALA A 234 -16.80 6.93 11.53
CA ALA A 234 -18.01 6.11 11.67
C ALA A 234 -18.05 4.91 10.69
N ARG A 235 -17.54 5.08 9.46
CA ARG A 235 -17.50 3.98 8.47
C ARG A 235 -16.41 2.96 8.82
N LEU A 236 -15.33 3.37 9.47
CA LEU A 236 -14.36 2.44 10.04
C LEU A 236 -14.96 1.72 11.25
N LEU A 237 -15.70 2.42 12.12
CA LEU A 237 -16.37 1.79 13.26
C LEU A 237 -17.38 0.73 12.81
N ASP A 238 -18.21 1.03 11.81
CA ASP A 238 -19.14 0.08 11.19
C ASP A 238 -18.38 -1.15 10.65
N HIS A 239 -17.27 -0.93 9.93
CA HIS A 239 -16.44 -2.01 9.41
C HIS A 239 -15.85 -2.89 10.53
N ILE A 240 -15.41 -2.30 11.63
CA ILE A 240 -14.89 -3.05 12.79
C ILE A 240 -15.98 -3.96 13.38
N GLN A 241 -17.20 -3.46 13.48
CA GLN A 241 -18.36 -4.22 13.97
C GLN A 241 -18.73 -5.36 13.00
N GLU A 242 -18.78 -5.09 11.69
CA GLU A 242 -19.04 -6.09 10.65
C GLU A 242 -18.00 -7.22 10.66
N ARG A 243 -16.74 -6.90 10.98
CA ARG A 243 -15.64 -7.87 11.12
C ARG A 243 -15.69 -8.69 12.41
N GLN A 244 -16.71 -8.50 13.25
CA GLN A 244 -16.79 -9.08 14.59
C GLN A 244 -15.53 -8.76 15.41
N VAL A 245 -14.92 -7.60 15.15
CA VAL A 245 -13.73 -7.10 15.86
C VAL A 245 -12.51 -8.03 15.73
N MET A 246 -12.37 -8.71 14.60
CA MET A 246 -11.21 -9.54 14.30
C MET A 246 -10.45 -8.98 13.10
N VAL A 247 -9.18 -8.63 13.30
CA VAL A 247 -8.27 -8.32 12.18
C VAL A 247 -7.87 -9.64 11.51
N PRO A 248 -7.81 -9.70 10.16
CA PRO A 248 -7.26 -10.85 9.47
C PRO A 248 -5.84 -11.15 9.95
N ALA A 249 -5.56 -12.41 10.32
CA ALA A 249 -4.25 -12.83 10.80
C ALA A 249 -3.12 -12.55 9.78
N LEU A 250 -3.46 -12.44 8.49
CA LEU A 250 -2.54 -12.11 7.41
C LEU A 250 -3.24 -11.18 6.40
N VAL A 251 -2.56 -10.10 6.05
CA VAL A 251 -2.93 -9.22 4.91
C VAL A 251 -2.11 -9.69 3.70
N SER A 252 -2.77 -9.89 2.56
CA SER A 252 -2.09 -10.32 1.33
C SER A 252 -1.06 -9.28 0.86
N ASP A 253 -0.01 -9.73 0.18
CA ASP A 253 0.99 -8.82 -0.40
C ASP A 253 0.34 -7.83 -1.38
N VAL A 254 -0.71 -8.27 -2.08
CA VAL A 254 -1.51 -7.43 -2.98
C VAL A 254 -2.25 -6.34 -2.19
N ALA A 255 -2.99 -6.71 -1.13
CA ALA A 255 -3.71 -5.75 -0.30
C ALA A 255 -2.75 -4.74 0.35
N ARG A 256 -1.59 -5.19 0.84
CA ARG A 256 -0.54 -4.32 1.37
C ARG A 256 0.00 -3.35 0.31
N HIS A 257 0.27 -3.84 -0.91
CA HIS A 257 0.75 -3.01 -2.01
C HIS A 257 -0.29 -1.95 -2.42
N ARG A 258 -1.56 -2.35 -2.56
CA ARG A 258 -2.67 -1.45 -2.88
C ARG A 258 -2.87 -0.39 -1.78
N ALA A 259 -2.69 -0.77 -0.52
CA ALA A 259 -2.78 0.16 0.59
C ALA A 259 -1.66 1.21 0.54
N LEU A 260 -0.41 0.81 0.31
CA LEU A 260 0.70 1.74 0.09
C LEU A 260 0.47 2.65 -1.13
N ALA A 261 0.03 2.08 -2.25
CA ALA A 261 -0.28 2.84 -3.46
C ALA A 261 -1.42 3.85 -3.24
N THR A 262 -2.35 3.56 -2.33
CA THR A 262 -3.42 4.48 -1.93
C THR A 262 -2.87 5.63 -1.08
N LEU A 263 -1.99 5.37 -0.12
CA LEU A 263 -1.35 6.41 0.70
C LEU A 263 -0.47 7.35 -0.12
N PHE A 264 0.29 6.81 -1.08
CA PHE A 264 1.18 7.59 -1.93
C PHE A 264 0.52 8.12 -3.20
N ARG A 265 -0.78 7.90 -3.39
CA ARG A 265 -1.49 8.44 -4.55
C ARG A 265 -1.37 9.96 -4.48
N PRO A 266 -0.76 10.63 -5.47
CA PRO A 266 -0.68 12.06 -5.47
C PRO A 266 -2.10 12.61 -5.41
N ALA A 267 -2.37 13.57 -4.53
CA ALA A 267 -3.66 14.21 -4.44
C ALA A 267 -4.02 14.79 -5.82
N GLY A 268 -4.92 14.12 -6.52
CA GLY A 268 -5.45 14.60 -7.78
C GLY A 268 -6.52 15.66 -7.50
N ALA A 269 -6.25 16.89 -7.95
CA ALA A 269 -7.09 18.09 -7.93
C ALA A 269 -6.79 19.11 -6.80
N GLU A 270 -6.78 20.39 -7.22
CA GLU A 270 -6.22 21.63 -6.65
C GLU A 270 -6.09 21.79 -5.12
N PRO A 271 -5.08 22.54 -4.63
CA PRO A 271 -5.19 23.15 -3.32
C PRO A 271 -6.43 24.06 -3.33
N VAL A 272 -7.33 23.89 -2.36
CA VAL A 272 -8.49 24.76 -2.14
C VAL A 272 -8.07 26.18 -1.67
N TRP A 273 -6.79 26.54 -1.82
CA TRP A 273 -6.26 27.84 -1.46
C TRP A 273 -5.55 28.44 -2.67
N ARG A 274 -6.15 29.48 -3.26
CA ARG A 274 -5.40 30.54 -3.93
C ARG A 274 -5.53 31.81 -3.10
N ALA A 275 -4.39 32.46 -2.89
CA ALA A 275 -4.21 33.72 -2.18
C ALA A 275 -4.93 34.89 -2.86
#